data_AF-A0A087H355-F1
#
_entry.id   AF-A0A087H355-F1
#
_cell.length_a   1.000
_cell.length_b   1.000
_cell.length_c   1.000
_cell.angle_alpha   90.00
_cell.angle_beta   90.00
_cell.angle_gamma   90.00
#
_symmetry.space_group_name_H-M   'P 1'
#
loop_
_entity.id
_entity.type
_entity.pdbx_description
1 polymer ?
#
loop_
_entity_poly.entity_id
_entity_poly.type
_entity_poly.pdbx_seq_one_letter_code
_entity_poly.pdbx_strand_id
1 'polypeptide(L)'
;MVIGGGVYLVIKEPDYLVNGESRVDKGASRKMLNCLMYKFCYYRFGELVIKYGKPSGYDRAREVEIGNKDIKLEHLEEAYTTSNWIVRVYKVKPPTNRL
;
A
#
# COMPACT_ATOMS: atom_id res chain seq x y z
N MET A 1 -6.23 -2.11 12.22
CA MET A 1 -7.68 -2.17 12.01
C MET A 1 -8.38 -2.44 13.32
N VAL A 2 -8.09 -3.56 13.99
CA VAL A 2 -8.63 -3.92 15.32
C VAL A 2 -8.60 -2.77 16.35
N ILE A 3 -7.40 -2.26 16.68
CA ILE A 3 -7.26 -1.19 17.70
C ILE A 3 -7.97 0.09 17.27
N GLY A 4 -7.72 0.57 16.04
CA GLY A 4 -8.34 1.79 15.54
C GLY A 4 -9.87 1.69 15.40
N GLY A 5 -10.39 0.53 15.02
CA GLY A 5 -11.83 0.26 14.88
C GLY A 5 -12.54 0.11 16.22
N GLY A 6 -11.83 -0.27 17.29
CA GLY A 6 -12.37 -0.27 18.65
C GLY A 6 -12.67 1.13 19.18
N VAL A 7 -12.03 2.17 18.63
CA VAL A 7 -12.24 3.58 19.03
C VAL A 7 -13.04 4.35 17.98
N TYR A 8 -12.76 4.14 16.69
CA TYR A 8 -13.36 4.86 15.59
C TYR A 8 -14.21 3.94 14.71
N LEU A 9 -15.54 4.07 14.81
CA LEU A 9 -16.52 3.22 14.10
C LEU A 9 -16.45 3.28 12.56
N VAL A 10 -15.76 4.29 12.02
CA VAL A 10 -15.50 4.42 10.57
C VAL A 10 -14.53 3.35 10.06
N ILE A 11 -13.68 2.80 10.94
CA ILE A 11 -12.74 1.73 10.61
C ILE A 11 -13.41 0.40 10.93
N LYS A 12 -13.82 -0.32 9.89
CA LYS A 12 -14.39 -1.67 10.02
C LYS A 12 -13.45 -2.67 9.37
N GLU A 13 -12.95 -3.61 10.15
CA GLU A 13 -12.04 -4.64 9.67
C GLU A 13 -12.59 -5.48 8.51
N PRO A 14 -13.87 -5.90 8.51
CA PRO A 14 -14.42 -6.68 7.40
C PRO A 14 -14.31 -5.99 6.04
N ASP A 15 -14.32 -4.65 6.00
CA ASP A 15 -14.22 -3.90 4.75
C ASP A 15 -12.85 -4.07 4.05
N TYR A 16 -11.84 -4.54 4.77
CA TYR A 16 -10.50 -4.77 4.25
C TYR A 16 -10.27 -6.21 3.80
N LEU A 17 -11.13 -7.14 4.21
CA LEU A 17 -11.01 -8.56 3.93
C LEU A 17 -11.86 -8.96 2.72
N VAL A 18 -11.48 -10.05 2.06
CA VAL A 18 -12.27 -10.71 1.02
C VAL A 18 -12.37 -12.17 1.39
N ASN A 19 -13.60 -12.66 1.61
CA ASN A 19 -13.86 -14.00 2.14
C ASN A 19 -13.10 -14.31 3.44
N GLY A 20 -12.91 -13.31 4.29
CA GLY A 20 -12.13 -13.41 5.54
C GLY A 20 -10.61 -13.35 5.36
N GLU A 21 -10.10 -13.28 4.13
CA GLU A 21 -8.67 -13.20 3.84
C GLU A 21 -8.20 -11.77 3.59
N SER A 22 -7.03 -11.44 4.12
CA SER A 22 -6.34 -10.16 3.84
C SER A 22 -5.46 -10.30 2.59
N ARG A 23 -6.04 -10.02 1.43
CA ARG A 23 -5.35 -10.09 0.14
C ARG A 23 -4.70 -8.75 -0.23
N VAL A 24 -3.66 -8.79 -1.08
CA VAL A 24 -2.99 -7.60 -1.66
C VAL A 24 -2.92 -7.64 -3.18
N ASP A 25 -3.41 -8.73 -3.77
CA ASP A 25 -3.49 -8.96 -5.21
C ASP A 25 -4.71 -8.25 -5.83
N LYS A 26 -5.00 -8.51 -7.11
CA LYS A 26 -6.14 -7.92 -7.82
C LYS A 26 -7.50 -8.28 -7.20
N GLY A 27 -7.58 -9.36 -6.43
CA GLY A 27 -8.79 -9.78 -5.72
C GLY A 27 -8.95 -9.14 -4.35
N ALA A 28 -8.02 -8.28 -3.92
CA ALA A 28 -8.14 -7.55 -2.66
C ALA A 28 -9.29 -6.53 -2.67
N SER A 29 -9.81 -6.25 -1.48
CA SER A 29 -10.88 -5.27 -1.31
C SER A 29 -10.44 -3.88 -1.79
N ARG A 30 -11.40 -3.10 -2.29
CA ARG A 30 -11.14 -1.72 -2.72
C ARG A 30 -10.61 -0.85 -1.56
N LYS A 31 -11.05 -1.09 -0.32
CA LYS A 31 -10.52 -0.37 0.85
C LYS A 31 -9.07 -0.75 1.14
N MET A 32 -8.69 -2.03 1.01
CA MET A 32 -7.29 -2.45 1.17
C MET A 32 -6.38 -1.79 0.13
N LEU A 33 -6.74 -1.86 -1.17
CA LEU A 33 -5.91 -1.30 -2.25
C LEU A 33 -5.80 0.23 -2.21
N ASN A 34 -6.74 0.91 -1.55
CA ASN A 34 -6.73 2.38 -1.42
C ASN A 34 -6.24 2.87 -0.05
N CYS A 35 -6.01 1.99 0.92
CA CYS A 35 -5.57 2.41 2.24
C CYS A 35 -4.16 2.99 2.20
N LEU A 36 -3.88 3.87 3.15
CA LEU A 36 -2.61 4.60 3.20
C LEU A 36 -1.41 3.64 3.35
N MET A 37 -1.56 2.59 4.16
CA MET A 37 -0.52 1.59 4.38
C MET A 37 -0.15 0.85 3.09
N TYR A 38 -1.15 0.40 2.31
CA TYR A 38 -0.91 -0.25 1.02
C TYR A 38 -0.14 0.69 0.07
N LYS A 39 -0.59 1.94 -0.04
CA LYS A 39 0.06 2.94 -0.88
C LYS A 39 1.51 3.20 -0.46
N PHE A 40 1.80 3.29 0.83
CA PHE A 40 3.16 3.50 1.34
C PHE A 40 4.08 2.28 1.18
N CYS A 41 3.58 1.06 1.38
CA CYS A 41 4.40 -0.12 1.18
C CYS A 41 4.73 -0.32 -0.31
N TYR A 42 3.77 -0.09 -1.20
CA TYR A 42 3.88 -0.45 -2.62
C TYR A 42 4.07 0.73 -3.59
N TYR A 43 4.25 1.96 -3.12
CA TYR A 43 4.55 3.11 -4.00
C TYR A 43 5.75 2.80 -4.91
N ARG A 44 5.59 2.91 -6.23
CA ARG A 44 6.60 2.53 -7.26
C ARG A 44 7.08 1.08 -7.25
N PHE A 45 6.51 0.22 -6.39
CA PHE A 45 6.89 -1.20 -6.32
C PHE A 45 6.48 -1.95 -7.59
N GLY A 46 5.42 -1.51 -8.27
CA GLY A 46 4.96 -2.07 -9.54
C GLY A 46 5.95 -1.96 -10.69
N GLU A 47 6.94 -1.07 -10.59
CA GLU A 47 8.03 -0.88 -11.58
C GLU A 47 9.19 -1.85 -11.34
N LEU A 48 9.27 -2.47 -10.15
CA LEU A 48 10.39 -3.32 -9.76
C LEU A 48 10.20 -4.77 -10.20
N VAL A 49 11.27 -5.35 -10.73
CA VAL A 49 11.39 -6.79 -10.98
C VAL A 49 12.42 -7.35 -10.00
N ILE A 50 11.95 -7.95 -8.90
CA ILE A 50 12.80 -8.40 -7.79
C ILE A 50 13.22 -9.86 -7.93
N LYS A 51 12.48 -10.65 -8.72
CA LYS A 51 12.72 -12.08 -8.92
C LYS A 51 12.64 -12.42 -10.40
N TYR A 52 13.68 -13.08 -10.91
CA TYR A 52 13.70 -13.58 -12.28
C TYR A 52 12.52 -14.53 -12.53
N GLY A 53 11.86 -14.38 -13.67
CA GLY A 53 10.69 -15.18 -14.06
C GLY A 53 9.39 -14.85 -13.31
N LYS A 54 9.35 -13.77 -12.51
CA LYS A 54 8.12 -13.25 -11.89
C LYS A 54 7.74 -11.89 -12.50
N PRO A 55 6.45 -11.54 -12.51
CA PRO A 55 6.01 -10.23 -12.99
C PRO A 55 6.57 -9.09 -12.13
N SER A 56 6.56 -7.87 -12.67
CA SER A 56 6.89 -6.68 -11.88
C SER A 56 5.91 -6.49 -10.71
N GLY A 57 6.37 -5.94 -9.59
CA GLY A 57 5.53 -5.78 -8.39
C GLY A 57 5.13 -7.10 -7.74
N TYR A 58 5.98 -8.13 -7.82
CA TYR A 58 5.76 -9.40 -7.13
C TYR A 58 6.23 -9.31 -5.67
N ASP A 59 5.29 -9.43 -4.73
CA ASP A 59 5.58 -9.48 -3.30
C ASP A 59 6.06 -10.89 -2.93
N ARG A 60 7.34 -11.01 -2.55
CA ARG A 60 7.96 -12.30 -2.19
C ARG A 60 7.45 -12.87 -0.86
N ALA A 61 7.02 -12.03 0.08
CA ALA A 61 6.55 -12.50 1.38
C ALA A 61 5.14 -13.08 1.30
N ARG A 62 4.34 -12.58 0.36
CA ARG A 62 2.95 -13.03 0.13
C ARG A 62 2.78 -13.91 -1.11
N GLU A 63 3.84 -14.07 -1.88
CA GLU A 63 3.91 -14.85 -3.12
C GLU A 63 2.89 -14.46 -4.21
N VAL A 64 2.49 -13.19 -4.25
CA VAL A 64 1.50 -12.67 -5.20
C VAL A 64 1.98 -11.43 -5.94
N GLU A 65 1.42 -11.22 -7.13
CA GLU A 65 1.52 -9.93 -7.82
C GLU A 65 0.55 -8.93 -7.18
N ILE A 66 1.02 -7.71 -6.89
CA ILE A 66 0.19 -6.69 -6.25
C ILE A 66 -0.97 -6.24 -7.16
N GLY A 67 -2.12 -5.96 -6.55
CA GLY A 67 -3.35 -5.58 -7.25
C GLY A 67 -3.33 -4.21 -7.89
N ASN A 68 -2.73 -3.21 -7.24
CA ASN A 68 -2.62 -1.85 -7.75
C ASN A 68 -1.15 -1.42 -7.86
N LYS A 69 -0.68 -1.24 -9.11
CA LYS A 69 0.67 -0.80 -9.43
C LYS A 69 0.79 0.72 -9.65
N ASP A 70 -0.31 1.38 -10.03
CA ASP A 70 -0.33 2.83 -10.26
C ASP A 70 -0.76 3.55 -8.98
N ILE A 71 0.23 3.81 -8.12
CA ILE A 71 0.02 4.49 -6.83
C ILE A 71 0.53 5.91 -6.94
N LYS A 72 -0.36 6.88 -6.72
CA LYS A 72 -0.04 8.31 -6.67
C LYS A 72 -0.23 8.83 -5.24
N LEU A 73 0.73 9.63 -4.79
CA LEU A 73 0.72 10.26 -3.47
C LEU A 73 0.50 11.76 -3.63
N GLU A 74 -0.67 12.23 -3.19
CA GLU A 74 -1.06 13.63 -3.32
C GLU A 74 -0.41 14.49 -2.23
N HIS A 75 -0.68 14.17 -0.97
CA HIS A 75 -0.24 14.95 0.20
C HIS A 75 1.09 14.49 0.80
N LEU A 76 1.71 13.43 0.25
CA LEU A 76 2.98 12.90 0.74
C LEU A 76 3.97 12.73 -0.41
N GLU A 77 5.25 12.73 -0.07
CA GLU A 77 6.37 12.43 -0.96
C GLU A 77 7.32 11.41 -0.32
N GLU A 78 7.95 10.58 -1.15
CA GLU A 78 9.01 9.69 -0.70
C GLU A 78 10.23 10.52 -0.32
N ALA A 79 10.63 10.47 0.95
CA ALA A 79 11.81 11.18 1.45
C ALA A 79 13.05 10.30 1.41
N TYR A 80 12.89 9.00 1.69
CA TYR A 80 13.98 8.03 1.68
C TYR A 80 13.46 6.60 1.58
N THR A 81 14.16 5.73 0.85
CA THR A 81 13.91 4.29 0.81
C THR A 81 15.26 3.57 0.89
N THR A 82 15.37 2.55 1.76
CA THR A 82 16.62 1.78 1.89
C THR A 82 16.89 0.93 0.65
N SER A 83 18.15 0.57 0.43
CA SER A 83 18.60 -0.18 -0.76
C SER A 83 17.84 -1.49 -0.97
N ASN A 84 17.53 -2.20 0.13
CA ASN A 84 16.79 -3.46 0.11
C ASN A 84 15.26 -3.27 0.29
N TRP A 85 14.76 -2.03 0.27
CA TRP A 85 13.34 -1.67 0.37
C TRP A 85 12.65 -2.17 1.64
N ILE A 86 13.41 -2.35 2.72
CA ILE A 86 12.89 -2.78 4.04
C ILE A 86 12.24 -1.60 4.77
N VAL A 87 12.81 -0.39 4.62
CA VAL A 87 12.36 0.81 5.31
C VAL A 87 12.10 1.90 4.29
N ARG A 88 10.93 2.54 4.40
CA ARG A 88 10.48 3.64 3.56
C ARG A 88 10.02 4.79 4.45
N VAL A 89 10.56 5.97 4.20
CA VAL A 89 10.27 7.20 4.94
C VAL A 89 9.56 8.15 4.00
N TYR A 90 8.38 8.59 4.41
CA TYR A 90 7.56 9.54 3.68
C TYR A 90 7.48 10.85 4.44
N LYS A 91 7.53 11.96 3.71
CA LYS A 91 7.33 13.30 4.24
C LYS A 91 5.95 13.82 3.85
N VAL A 92 5.27 14.44 4.80
CA VAL A 92 4.02 15.16 4.54
C VAL A 92 4.36 16.46 3.82
N LYS A 93 3.74 16.69 2.66
CA LYS A 93 3.91 17.93 1.91
C LYS A 93 3.26 19.09 2.67
N PRO A 94 3.77 20.33 2.53
CA PRO A 94 3.06 21.49 3.03
C PRO A 94 1.66 21.56 2.39
N PRO A 95 0.66 22.13 3.09
CA PRO A 95 -0.66 22.35 2.51
C PRO A 95 -0.53 23.14 1.21
N THR A 96 -1.24 22.72 0.16
CA THR A 96 -1.27 23.47 -1.09
C THR A 96 -1.89 24.85 -0.83
N ASN A 97 -1.12 25.91 -1.00
CA ASN A 97 -1.61 27.27 -0.84
C ASN A 97 -2.59 27.56 -1.97
N ARG A 98 -3.87 27.80 -1.65
CA ARG A 98 -4.94 28.12 -2.62
C ARG A 98 -5.06 29.65 -2.81
N LEU A 99 -3.94 30.33 -3.04
CA LEU A 99 -3.96 31.71 -3.53
C LEU A 99 -4.10 31.72 -5.05
#